data_AF-A0AA39S6Z4-F1
#
_entry.id   AF-A0AA39S6Z4-F1
#
_cell.length_a   1.000
_cell.length_b   1.000
_cell.length_c   1.000
_cell.angle_alpha   90.00
_cell.angle_beta   90.00
_cell.angle_gamma   90.00
#
_symmetry.space_group_name_H-M   'P 1'
#
loop_
_entity.id
_entity.type
_entity.pdbx_description
1 polymer ?
#
loop_
_entity_poly.entity_id
_entity_poly.type
_entity_poly.pdbx_seq_one_letter_code
_entity_poly.pdbx_strand_id
1 'polypeptide(L)'
;MTTNIAESMNSCLLAIRKLPITSIAEFIRDLLQRWFHDRRSNARETPTFLTNDADQHIKDRVLASQRCEIHPIDYDRFKVQDQWSEAIVDLEQRSCSCREWDLDELPCIHAMAVATLKGKPINSLCSDFFTTGWLKQAYTMVVNPVPNPEEWDIADDVRNRIVLPWKKKRLTGRPKKNRMPSVGEKRKQQSCGNCGQKGHNQKSCTNPSCSIGKPAKKARGCSVCKKEGHNKLTCPDRDKAPDPSLAPHLSSDDTDTDDEEVDS
;
A
#
# COMPACT_ATOMS: atom_id res chain seq x y z
N MET A 1 7.50 16.52 -8.35
CA MET A 1 7.59 15.44 -7.34
C MET A 1 6.19 14.87 -7.11
N THR A 2 6.02 13.56 -7.25
CA THR A 2 4.76 12.85 -6.97
C THR A 2 4.61 12.65 -5.45
N THR A 3 3.46 13.01 -4.89
CA THR A 3 3.19 12.87 -3.44
C THR A 3 2.89 11.44 -2.99
N ASN A 4 2.77 10.49 -3.93
CA ASN A 4 2.24 9.15 -3.72
C ASN A 4 2.97 8.35 -2.61
N ILE A 5 4.31 8.34 -2.58
CA ILE A 5 5.09 7.64 -1.54
C ILE A 5 4.78 8.23 -0.16
N ALA A 6 4.75 9.57 -0.05
CA ALA A 6 4.41 10.25 1.19
C ALA A 6 2.94 10.04 1.60
N GLU A 7 2.01 9.96 0.65
CA GLU A 7 0.59 9.70 0.93
C GLU A 7 0.35 8.25 1.36
N SER A 8 1.01 7.28 0.73
CA SER A 8 1.02 5.86 1.14
C SER A 8 1.57 5.69 2.56
N MET A 9 2.77 6.22 2.84
CA MET A 9 3.35 6.19 4.20
C MET A 9 2.47 6.91 5.22
N ASN A 10 1.90 8.08 4.89
CA ASN A 10 0.95 8.75 5.78
C ASN A 10 -0.30 7.89 6.04
N SER A 11 -0.79 7.14 5.04
CA SER A 11 -1.93 6.23 5.16
C SER A 11 -1.66 5.14 6.20
N CYS A 12 -0.52 4.44 6.10
CA CYS A 12 -0.09 3.43 7.08
C CYS A 12 -0.02 4.00 8.51
N LEU A 13 0.41 5.26 8.66
CA LEU A 13 0.58 5.92 9.95
C LEU A 13 -0.71 6.59 10.49
N LEU A 14 -1.83 6.59 9.74
CA LEU A 14 -3.06 7.32 10.10
C LEU A 14 -3.65 6.92 11.45
N ALA A 15 -3.55 5.64 11.81
CA ALA A 15 -4.05 5.09 13.07
C ALA A 15 -3.17 5.52 14.26
N ILE A 16 -1.85 5.37 14.11
CA ILE A 16 -0.87 5.49 15.19
C ILE A 16 -0.34 6.90 15.46
N ARG A 17 -0.56 7.88 14.56
CA ARG A 17 -0.09 9.29 14.65
C ARG A 17 -0.56 10.12 15.86
N LYS A 18 -1.16 9.49 16.88
CA LYS A 18 -1.56 10.08 18.17
C LYS A 18 -0.94 9.38 19.38
N LEU A 19 -0.23 8.27 19.17
CA LEU A 19 0.48 7.54 20.21
C LEU A 19 1.76 8.29 20.61
N PRO A 20 2.43 7.92 21.71
CA PRO A 20 3.77 8.39 22.04
C PRO A 20 4.76 8.19 20.90
N ILE A 21 5.79 9.05 20.82
CA ILE A 21 6.78 8.99 19.73
C ILE A 21 7.54 7.66 19.69
N THR A 22 7.77 7.03 20.84
CA THR A 22 8.33 5.68 20.97
C THR A 22 7.46 4.63 20.29
N SER A 23 6.15 4.62 20.56
CA SER A 23 5.18 3.72 19.91
C SER A 23 5.05 3.95 18.40
N ILE A 24 5.29 5.18 17.93
CA ILE A 24 5.31 5.50 16.50
C ILE A 24 6.59 4.95 15.83
N ALA A 25 7.74 5.13 16.47
CA ALA A 25 9.02 4.59 16.00
C ALA A 25 9.02 3.05 15.95
N GLU A 26 8.49 2.42 17.01
CA GLU A 26 8.36 0.96 17.12
C GLU A 26 7.50 0.37 15.99
N PHE A 27 6.31 0.94 15.75
CA PHE A 27 5.44 0.52 14.65
C PHE A 27 6.10 0.70 13.27
N ILE A 28 6.89 1.76 13.08
CA ILE A 28 7.65 1.98 11.83
C ILE A 28 8.72 0.89 11.68
N ARG A 29 9.44 0.54 12.76
CA ARG A 29 10.40 -0.57 12.76
C ARG A 29 9.72 -1.90 12.42
N ASP A 30 8.60 -2.23 13.05
CA ASP A 30 7.86 -3.49 12.80
C ASP A 30 7.26 -3.57 11.39
N LEU A 31 6.85 -2.42 10.83
CA LEU A 31 6.38 -2.33 9.44
C LEU A 31 7.53 -2.52 8.45
N LEU A 32 8.68 -1.89 8.70
CA LEU A 32 9.88 -2.08 7.87
C LEU A 32 10.44 -3.51 7.99
N GLN A 33 10.48 -4.09 9.20
CA GLN A 33 10.94 -5.46 9.45
C GLN A 33 10.14 -6.49 8.65
N ARG A 34 8.80 -6.40 8.67
CA ARG A 34 7.94 -7.24 7.82
C ARG A 34 8.22 -6.99 6.34
N TRP A 35 8.15 -5.75 5.87
CA TRP A 35 8.40 -5.42 4.47
C TRP A 35 9.79 -5.84 3.94
N PHE A 36 10.82 -5.85 4.77
CA PHE A 36 12.16 -6.35 4.42
C PHE A 36 12.28 -7.88 4.55
N HIS A 37 11.43 -8.54 5.34
CA HIS A 37 11.28 -9.99 5.32
C HIS A 37 10.53 -10.42 4.05
N ASP A 38 9.30 -9.93 3.87
CA ASP A 38 8.39 -10.27 2.76
C ASP A 38 9.09 -10.11 1.40
N ARG A 39 9.75 -8.96 1.16
CA ARG A 39 10.46 -8.71 -0.11
C ARG A 39 11.71 -9.56 -0.29
N ARG A 40 12.38 -10.02 0.78
CA ARG A 40 13.48 -10.98 0.66
C ARG A 40 12.98 -12.39 0.35
N SER A 41 11.87 -12.82 0.95
CA SER A 41 11.24 -14.10 0.65
C SER A 41 10.80 -14.13 -0.81
N ASN A 42 9.99 -13.14 -1.24
CA ASN A 42 9.60 -12.97 -2.64
C ASN A 42 10.79 -12.93 -3.60
N ALA A 43 11.85 -12.17 -3.28
CA ALA A 43 13.04 -12.10 -4.13
C ALA A 43 13.82 -13.42 -4.20
N ARG A 44 13.87 -14.21 -3.11
CA ARG A 44 14.48 -15.55 -3.09
C ARG A 44 13.67 -16.55 -3.91
N GLU A 45 12.34 -16.46 -3.83
CA GLU A 45 11.39 -17.33 -4.52
C GLU A 45 11.24 -17.00 -6.01
N THR A 46 11.47 -15.74 -6.44
CA THR A 46 11.51 -15.36 -7.86
C THR A 46 12.63 -16.13 -8.59
N PRO A 47 12.30 -17.01 -9.55
CA PRO A 47 13.28 -17.86 -10.23
C PRO A 47 13.87 -17.19 -11.48
N THR A 48 13.31 -16.08 -11.93
CA THR A 48 13.69 -15.38 -13.17
C THR A 48 14.70 -14.25 -12.92
N PHE A 49 15.38 -13.84 -13.99
CA PHE A 49 16.43 -12.81 -13.96
C PHE A 49 15.88 -11.42 -13.59
N LEU A 50 14.66 -11.11 -14.02
CA LEU A 50 13.95 -9.87 -13.70
C LEU A 50 12.93 -10.09 -12.58
N THR A 51 12.55 -9.01 -11.89
CA THR A 51 11.44 -9.03 -10.94
C THR A 51 10.12 -9.39 -11.65
N ASN A 52 9.21 -10.08 -10.95
CA ASN A 52 7.95 -10.57 -11.53
C ASN A 52 7.17 -9.48 -12.28
N ASP A 53 7.15 -8.25 -11.77
CA ASP A 53 6.45 -7.10 -12.37
C ASP A 53 7.07 -6.69 -13.71
N ALA A 54 8.40 -6.64 -13.81
CA ALA A 54 9.12 -6.29 -15.04
C ALA A 54 9.04 -7.44 -16.07
N ASP A 55 9.16 -8.68 -15.59
CA ASP A 55 9.03 -9.89 -16.38
C ASP A 55 7.61 -10.01 -16.98
N GLN A 56 6.57 -9.58 -16.26
CA GLN A 56 5.19 -9.49 -16.76
C GLN A 56 5.00 -8.33 -17.74
N HIS A 57 5.50 -7.13 -17.42
CA HIS A 57 5.46 -5.96 -18.29
C HIS A 57 6.06 -6.26 -19.69
N ILE A 58 7.12 -7.06 -19.76
CA ILE A 58 7.69 -7.53 -21.03
C ILE A 58 6.74 -8.53 -21.72
N LYS A 59 6.25 -9.57 -21.00
CA LYS A 59 5.35 -10.59 -21.58
C LYS A 59 4.11 -9.97 -22.22
N ASP A 60 3.50 -8.98 -21.59
CA ASP A 60 2.32 -8.25 -22.09
C ASP A 60 2.61 -7.52 -23.42
N ARG A 61 3.88 -7.18 -23.68
CA ARG A 61 4.32 -6.39 -24.84
C ARG A 61 4.86 -7.22 -26.01
N VAL A 62 5.22 -8.50 -25.80
CA VAL A 62 5.79 -9.36 -26.86
C VAL A 62 4.87 -9.42 -28.09
N LEU A 63 3.57 -9.66 -27.87
CA LEU A 63 2.57 -9.77 -28.95
C LEU A 63 2.25 -8.43 -29.65
N ALA A 64 2.74 -7.29 -29.14
CA ALA A 64 2.67 -6.00 -29.80
C ALA A 64 3.95 -5.73 -30.60
N SER A 65 5.13 -6.00 -30.01
CA SER A 65 6.42 -5.85 -30.70
C SER A 65 6.56 -6.72 -31.98
N GLN A 66 5.91 -7.89 -32.01
CA GLN A 66 5.84 -8.75 -33.19
C GLN A 66 5.05 -8.16 -34.38
N ARG A 67 4.31 -7.05 -34.18
CA ARG A 67 3.53 -6.37 -35.22
C ARG A 67 4.18 -5.08 -35.72
N CYS A 68 5.38 -4.78 -35.24
CA CYS A 68 6.14 -3.61 -35.65
C CYS A 68 6.93 -3.89 -36.94
N GLU A 69 6.85 -3.00 -37.91
CA GLU A 69 7.68 -3.04 -39.12
C GLU A 69 9.01 -2.31 -38.87
N ILE A 70 10.14 -2.92 -39.25
CA ILE A 70 11.47 -2.43 -38.88
C ILE A 70 12.28 -2.07 -40.13
N HIS A 71 12.72 -0.81 -40.18
CA HIS A 71 13.53 -0.22 -41.24
C HIS A 71 14.90 0.19 -40.68
N PRO A 72 16.01 -0.48 -41.05
CA PRO A 72 17.35 -0.08 -40.63
C PRO A 72 17.71 1.33 -41.10
N ILE A 73 18.35 2.11 -40.22
CA ILE A 73 18.94 3.43 -40.55
C ILE A 73 20.47 3.30 -40.55
N ASP A 74 21.01 2.62 -39.53
CA ASP A 74 22.43 2.39 -39.30
C ASP A 74 22.61 1.05 -38.55
N TYR A 75 23.83 0.70 -38.14
CA TYR A 75 24.12 -0.56 -37.45
C TYR A 75 23.24 -0.75 -36.20
N ASP A 76 23.17 0.22 -35.28
CA ASP A 76 22.35 0.12 -34.06
C ASP A 76 21.15 1.10 -34.03
N ARG A 77 20.83 1.76 -35.16
CA ARG A 77 19.67 2.67 -35.31
C ARG A 77 18.64 2.17 -36.30
N PHE A 78 17.38 2.23 -35.89
CA PHE A 78 16.24 1.67 -36.63
C PHE A 78 15.04 2.60 -36.57
N LYS A 79 14.40 2.86 -37.70
CA LYS A 79 13.02 3.35 -37.75
C LYS A 79 12.12 2.13 -37.53
N VAL A 80 11.18 2.25 -36.62
CA VAL A 80 10.20 1.21 -36.30
C VAL A 80 8.80 1.81 -36.38
N GLN A 81 7.90 1.14 -37.08
CA GLN A 81 6.54 1.58 -37.28
C GLN A 81 5.58 0.60 -36.59
N ASP A 82 4.67 1.12 -35.77
CA ASP A 82 3.57 0.37 -35.17
C ASP A 82 2.23 0.78 -35.82
N GLN A 83 1.11 0.34 -35.24
CA GLN A 83 -0.24 0.58 -35.79
C GLN A 83 -0.71 2.05 -35.68
N TRP A 84 -0.03 2.86 -34.87
CA TRP A 84 -0.43 4.21 -34.45
C TRP A 84 0.68 5.24 -34.62
N SER A 85 1.96 4.82 -34.56
CA SER A 85 3.10 5.74 -34.55
C SER A 85 4.36 5.18 -35.25
N GLU A 86 5.28 6.09 -35.56
CA GLU A 86 6.66 5.78 -35.94
C GLU A 86 7.60 6.20 -34.82
N ALA A 87 8.61 5.38 -34.53
CA ALA A 87 9.65 5.68 -33.55
C ALA A 87 11.05 5.37 -34.10
N ILE A 88 12.06 6.08 -33.61
CA ILE A 88 13.47 5.78 -33.85
C ILE A 88 14.02 5.10 -32.60
N VAL A 89 14.53 3.87 -32.76
CA VAL A 89 15.23 3.10 -31.73
C VAL A 89 16.73 3.26 -31.92
N ASP A 90 17.45 3.47 -30.83
CA ASP A 90 18.91 3.46 -30.75
C ASP A 90 19.34 2.45 -29.69
N LEU A 91 19.94 1.33 -30.12
CA LEU A 91 20.35 0.26 -29.22
C LEU A 91 21.63 0.57 -28.43
N GLU A 92 22.51 1.43 -28.95
CA GLU A 92 23.75 1.81 -28.27
C GLU A 92 23.42 2.77 -27.12
N GLN A 93 22.64 3.81 -27.42
CA GLN A 93 22.18 4.81 -26.46
C GLN A 93 21.00 4.31 -25.60
N ARG A 94 20.56 3.06 -25.79
CA ARG A 94 19.45 2.38 -25.10
C ARG A 94 18.19 3.24 -25.00
N SER A 95 17.79 3.85 -26.11
CA SER A 95 16.71 4.83 -26.16
C SER A 95 15.74 4.62 -27.33
N CYS A 96 14.55 5.19 -27.21
CA CYS A 96 13.54 5.18 -28.27
C CYS A 96 12.74 6.49 -28.28
N SER A 97 12.51 7.07 -29.46
CA SER A 97 11.81 8.36 -29.59
C SER A 97 10.35 8.36 -29.12
N CYS A 98 9.75 7.19 -28.85
CA CYS A 98 8.47 7.09 -28.14
C CYS A 98 8.57 7.48 -26.65
N ARG A 99 9.78 7.74 -26.12
CA ARG A 99 10.14 8.12 -24.74
C ARG A 99 9.84 7.09 -23.66
N GLU A 100 9.14 6.00 -23.97
CA GLU A 100 8.75 4.99 -22.99
C GLU A 100 9.98 4.24 -22.42
N TRP A 101 10.89 3.76 -23.28
CA TRP A 101 12.14 3.11 -22.82
C TRP A 101 13.01 4.08 -22.00
N ASP A 102 13.06 5.35 -22.42
CA ASP A 102 13.82 6.42 -21.79
C ASP A 102 13.26 6.90 -20.42
N LEU A 103 12.09 6.42 -20.01
CA LEU A 103 11.37 6.86 -18.80
C LEU A 103 11.04 5.71 -17.85
N ASP A 104 10.66 4.54 -18.38
CA ASP A 104 10.39 3.33 -17.60
C ASP A 104 11.67 2.52 -17.34
N GLU A 105 12.76 2.80 -18.08
CA GLU A 105 14.00 2.00 -18.18
C GLU A 105 13.79 0.51 -18.54
N LEU A 106 12.60 0.17 -19.04
CA LEU A 106 12.20 -1.12 -19.59
C LEU A 106 11.92 -0.98 -21.10
N PRO A 107 12.28 -1.96 -21.93
CA PRO A 107 12.17 -1.82 -23.38
C PRO A 107 10.72 -1.66 -23.84
N CYS A 108 10.48 -0.62 -24.65
CA CYS A 108 9.20 -0.41 -25.33
C CYS A 108 8.99 -1.42 -26.47
N ILE A 109 7.78 -1.48 -27.04
CA ILE A 109 7.44 -2.40 -28.14
C ILE A 109 8.41 -2.28 -29.32
N HIS A 110 8.89 -1.07 -29.63
CA HIS A 110 9.82 -0.81 -30.72
C HIS A 110 11.21 -1.39 -30.41
N ALA A 111 11.72 -1.16 -29.19
CA ALA A 111 13.00 -1.68 -28.74
C ALA A 111 13.00 -3.22 -28.68
N MET A 112 11.89 -3.81 -28.23
CA MET A 112 11.68 -5.27 -28.22
C MET A 112 11.69 -5.87 -29.65
N ALA A 113 11.06 -5.18 -30.62
CA ALA A 113 11.04 -5.62 -32.01
C ALA A 113 12.47 -5.63 -32.62
N VAL A 114 13.22 -4.54 -32.41
CA VAL A 114 14.61 -4.40 -32.89
C VAL A 114 15.56 -5.36 -32.16
N ALA A 115 15.36 -5.61 -30.87
CA ALA A 115 16.11 -6.63 -30.12
C ALA A 115 15.93 -8.02 -30.73
N THR A 116 14.68 -8.36 -31.06
CA THR A 116 14.31 -9.64 -31.70
C THR A 116 14.97 -9.78 -33.07
N LEU A 117 14.91 -8.73 -33.92
CA LEU A 117 15.60 -8.70 -35.22
C LEU A 117 17.13 -8.89 -35.10
N LYS A 118 17.73 -8.34 -34.04
CA LYS A 118 19.17 -8.45 -33.75
C LYS A 118 19.57 -9.74 -33.02
N GLY A 119 18.63 -10.61 -32.66
CA GLY A 119 18.89 -11.78 -31.82
C GLY A 119 19.37 -11.45 -30.40
N LYS A 120 19.19 -10.21 -29.93
CA LYS A 120 19.55 -9.78 -28.57
C LYS A 120 18.44 -10.19 -27.60
N PRO A 121 18.74 -10.84 -26.45
CA PRO A 121 17.73 -11.20 -25.48
C PRO A 121 17.11 -9.94 -24.85
N ILE A 122 15.77 -9.82 -24.90
CA ILE A 122 15.04 -8.61 -24.49
C ILE A 122 15.40 -8.18 -23.05
N ASN A 123 15.57 -9.14 -22.14
CA ASN A 123 15.93 -8.87 -20.74
C ASN A 123 17.29 -8.16 -20.56
N SER A 124 18.16 -8.13 -21.59
CA SER A 124 19.41 -7.33 -21.57
C SER A 124 19.19 -5.84 -21.86
N LEU A 125 18.01 -5.45 -22.36
CA LEU A 125 17.61 -4.06 -22.61
C LEU A 125 16.87 -3.43 -21.41
N CYS A 126 16.54 -4.22 -20.39
CA CYS A 126 16.04 -3.76 -19.11
C CYS A 126 17.15 -3.10 -18.29
N SER A 127 16.81 -2.12 -17.46
CA SER A 127 17.71 -1.57 -16.45
C SER A 127 17.95 -2.53 -15.29
N ASP A 128 19.16 -2.44 -14.74
CA ASP A 128 19.68 -3.25 -13.63
C ASP A 128 18.74 -3.23 -12.40
N PHE A 129 18.08 -2.09 -12.14
CA PHE A 129 17.13 -1.91 -11.03
C PHE A 129 15.94 -2.88 -11.08
N PHE A 130 15.60 -3.41 -12.25
CA PHE A 130 14.52 -4.40 -12.43
C PHE A 130 15.00 -5.85 -12.35
N THR A 131 16.28 -6.10 -12.05
CA THR A 131 16.80 -7.46 -11.88
C THR A 131 16.48 -8.01 -10.49
N THR A 132 16.23 -9.32 -10.42
CA THR A 132 16.12 -10.07 -9.16
C THR A 132 17.42 -10.02 -8.35
N GLY A 133 18.56 -9.83 -9.01
CA GLY A 133 19.87 -9.60 -8.38
C GLY A 133 19.93 -8.29 -7.58
N TRP A 134 19.52 -7.16 -8.18
CA TRP A 134 19.43 -5.89 -7.48
C TRP A 134 18.33 -5.86 -6.42
N LEU A 135 17.18 -6.52 -6.66
CA LEU A 135 16.14 -6.67 -5.65
C LEU A 135 16.65 -7.39 -4.39
N LYS A 136 17.42 -8.47 -4.56
CA LYS A 136 18.08 -9.20 -3.46
C LYS A 136 19.04 -8.28 -2.69
N GLN A 137 19.87 -7.50 -3.38
CA GLN A 137 20.80 -6.55 -2.75
C GLN A 137 20.07 -5.46 -1.96
N ALA A 138 19.07 -4.79 -2.57
CA ALA A 138 18.33 -3.67 -1.97
C ALA A 138 17.66 -4.02 -0.64
N TYR A 139 17.23 -5.28 -0.46
CA TYR A 139 16.60 -5.76 0.78
C TYR A 139 17.49 -6.71 1.61
N THR A 140 18.79 -6.85 1.30
CA THR A 140 19.68 -7.80 2.01
C THR A 140 19.73 -7.58 3.53
N MET A 141 19.74 -6.31 3.98
CA MET A 141 19.83 -5.96 5.40
C MET A 141 18.63 -6.45 6.24
N VAL A 142 18.89 -6.82 7.49
CA VAL A 142 17.85 -7.15 8.48
C VAL A 142 17.51 -5.89 9.29
N VAL A 143 16.22 -5.61 9.45
CA VAL A 143 15.74 -4.71 10.51
C VAL A 143 15.51 -5.57 11.74
N ASN A 144 16.33 -5.39 12.77
CA ASN A 144 16.22 -6.11 14.03
C ASN A 144 15.23 -5.42 15.00
N PRO A 145 14.65 -6.16 15.96
CA PRO A 145 13.97 -5.54 17.09
C PRO A 145 14.94 -4.70 17.94
N VAL A 146 14.41 -3.74 18.68
CA VAL A 146 15.18 -3.00 19.68
C VAL A 146 15.37 -3.90 20.91
N PRO A 147 16.60 -4.08 21.44
CA PRO A 147 16.86 -4.90 22.63
C PRO A 147 16.23 -4.29 23.90
N ASN A 148 16.30 -5.01 25.02
CA ASN A 148 15.84 -4.50 26.32
C ASN A 148 16.60 -3.20 26.68
N PRO A 149 15.93 -2.13 27.15
CA PRO A 149 16.59 -0.92 27.65
C PRO A 149 17.72 -1.14 28.67
N GLU A 150 17.71 -2.25 29.40
CA GLU A 150 18.77 -2.65 30.33
C GLU A 150 20.07 -3.11 29.62
N GLU A 151 19.97 -3.52 28.35
CA GLU A 151 21.07 -3.97 27.49
C GLU A 151 21.66 -2.83 26.62
N TRP A 152 21.12 -1.61 26.71
CA TRP A 152 21.53 -0.51 25.84
C TRP A 152 22.86 0.12 26.27
N ASP A 153 23.87 0.03 25.42
CA ASP A 153 25.06 0.87 25.49
C ASP A 153 24.71 2.31 25.06
N ILE A 154 24.46 3.17 26.06
CA ILE A 154 24.09 4.58 25.87
C ILE A 154 25.25 5.46 26.31
N ALA A 155 25.91 6.08 25.34
CA ALA A 155 26.97 7.06 25.53
C ALA A 155 26.54 8.22 26.47
N ASP A 156 27.48 8.70 27.28
CA ASP A 156 27.20 9.66 28.36
C ASP A 156 26.64 11.00 27.88
N ASP A 157 26.97 11.47 26.67
CA ASP A 157 26.43 12.71 26.12
C ASP A 157 24.92 12.62 25.76
N VAL A 158 24.44 11.39 25.54
CA VAL A 158 23.03 11.06 25.32
C VAL A 158 22.36 10.79 26.66
N ARG A 159 22.97 9.96 27.52
CA ARG A 159 22.47 9.60 28.86
C ARG A 159 22.23 10.83 29.74
N ASN A 160 23.14 11.81 29.71
CA ASN A 160 23.07 13.03 30.51
C ASN A 160 22.34 14.20 29.80
N ARG A 161 21.69 13.96 28.65
CA ARG A 161 21.07 15.03 27.83
C ARG A 161 19.73 15.49 28.41
N ILE A 162 19.73 16.65 29.07
CA ILE A 162 18.50 17.27 29.59
C ILE A 162 17.60 17.78 28.45
N VAL A 163 16.57 17.01 28.11
CA VAL A 163 15.55 17.40 27.11
C VAL A 163 14.50 18.33 27.74
N LEU A 164 14.68 19.64 27.57
CA LEU A 164 13.74 20.64 28.08
C LEU A 164 12.39 20.64 27.30
N PRO A 165 11.25 20.84 27.98
CA PRO A 165 9.95 20.91 27.33
C PRO A 165 9.83 22.12 26.39
N TRP A 166 9.09 21.97 25.29
CA TRP A 166 8.99 22.98 24.24
C TRP A 166 8.31 24.27 24.74
N LYS A 167 9.11 25.35 24.88
CA LYS A 167 8.70 26.60 25.52
C LYS A 167 7.58 27.39 24.80
N LYS A 168 7.18 27.00 23.58
CA LYS A 168 6.07 27.67 22.87
C LYS A 168 4.71 27.20 23.41
N LYS A 169 4.08 28.03 24.24
CA LYS A 169 2.67 27.85 24.64
C LYS A 169 1.80 27.67 23.40
N ARG A 170 1.00 26.60 23.36
CA ARG A 170 0.03 26.35 22.28
C ARG A 170 -1.03 27.45 22.32
N LEU A 171 -1.29 28.10 21.18
CA LEU A 171 -2.30 29.16 21.09
C LEU A 171 -3.66 28.66 21.61
N THR A 172 -4.33 29.50 22.39
CA THR A 172 -5.59 29.17 23.07
C THR A 172 -6.69 28.80 22.06
N GLY A 173 -7.14 27.55 22.10
CA GLY A 173 -8.21 27.07 21.22
C GLY A 173 -8.14 25.57 20.93
N ARG A 174 -9.18 25.04 20.29
CA ARG A 174 -9.25 23.63 19.90
C ARG A 174 -8.28 23.36 18.73
N PRO A 175 -7.35 22.39 18.84
CA PRO A 175 -6.49 22.01 17.73
C PRO A 175 -7.32 21.59 16.50
N LYS A 176 -7.00 22.16 15.32
CA LYS A 176 -7.63 21.76 14.06
C LYS A 176 -7.30 20.29 13.78
N LYS A 177 -8.32 19.42 13.74
CA LYS A 177 -8.15 17.98 13.45
C LYS A 177 -7.82 17.69 11.97
N ASN A 178 -8.13 18.63 11.08
CA ASN A 178 -8.00 18.48 9.64
C ASN A 178 -6.77 19.27 9.14
N ARG A 179 -6.06 18.72 8.15
CA ARG A 179 -4.99 19.40 7.40
C ARG A 179 -5.49 20.74 6.87
N MET A 180 -4.65 21.77 6.92
CA MET A 180 -4.88 23.01 6.17
C MET A 180 -4.51 22.74 4.71
N PRO A 181 -5.42 22.92 3.74
CA PRO A 181 -5.11 22.69 2.34
C PRO A 181 -4.11 23.72 1.81
N SER A 182 -3.19 23.29 0.95
CA SER A 182 -2.23 24.16 0.26
C SER A 182 -2.91 25.07 -0.78
N VAL A 183 -2.18 26.04 -1.32
CA VAL A 183 -2.66 26.85 -2.45
C VAL A 183 -3.01 25.92 -3.63
N GLY A 184 -4.19 26.12 -4.23
CA GLY A 184 -4.74 25.27 -5.30
C GLY A 184 -5.55 24.05 -4.84
N GLU A 185 -5.44 23.60 -3.59
CA GLU A 185 -6.21 22.44 -3.11
C GLU A 185 -7.71 22.77 -2.95
N LYS A 186 -8.55 22.10 -3.75
CA LYS A 186 -10.01 22.23 -3.68
C LYS A 186 -10.54 21.79 -2.30
N ARG A 187 -10.91 22.76 -1.46
CA ARG A 187 -11.57 22.51 -0.16
C ARG A 187 -12.82 21.65 -0.37
N LYS A 188 -12.95 20.53 0.36
CA LYS A 188 -14.18 19.72 0.35
C LYS A 188 -15.35 20.56 0.87
N GLN A 189 -16.13 21.12 -0.06
CA GLN A 189 -17.38 21.82 0.23
C GLN A 189 -18.27 20.90 1.07
N GLN A 190 -18.77 21.42 2.20
CA GLN A 190 -19.77 20.70 2.97
C GLN A 190 -21.05 20.60 2.15
N SER A 191 -21.69 19.43 2.13
CA SER A 191 -23.05 19.26 1.65
C SER A 191 -24.04 19.53 2.78
N CYS A 192 -25.16 20.15 2.46
CA CYS A 192 -26.20 20.46 3.42
C CYS A 192 -27.01 19.21 3.77
N GLY A 193 -27.10 18.85 5.06
CA GLY A 193 -27.92 17.74 5.55
C GLY A 193 -29.43 17.93 5.45
N ASN A 194 -29.91 19.08 4.94
CA ASN A 194 -31.34 19.36 4.67
C ASN A 194 -31.69 19.24 3.18
N CYS A 195 -30.86 19.80 2.29
CA CYS A 195 -31.17 19.88 0.85
C CYS A 195 -30.10 19.27 -0.08
N GLY A 196 -29.07 18.61 0.46
CA GLY A 196 -27.99 17.96 -0.31
C GLY A 196 -26.98 18.91 -0.98
N GLN A 197 -27.39 20.14 -1.29
CA GLN A 197 -26.59 21.15 -1.99
C GLN A 197 -25.25 21.44 -1.28
N LYS A 198 -24.21 21.69 -2.08
CA LYS A 198 -22.84 21.98 -1.61
C LYS A 198 -22.67 23.47 -1.28
N GLY A 199 -21.78 23.77 -0.34
CA GLY A 199 -21.34 25.13 -0.02
C GLY A 199 -21.88 25.70 1.29
N HIS A 200 -22.96 25.13 1.83
CA HIS A 200 -23.55 25.53 3.12
C HIS A 200 -23.81 24.31 4.02
N ASN A 201 -24.08 24.53 5.31
CA ASN A 201 -24.41 23.46 6.25
C ASN A 201 -25.88 23.53 6.69
N GLN A 202 -26.38 22.48 7.35
CA GLN A 202 -27.79 22.38 7.74
C GLN A 202 -28.32 23.54 8.61
N LYS A 203 -27.47 24.19 9.42
CA LYS A 203 -27.86 25.35 10.24
C LYS A 203 -27.88 26.67 9.46
N SER A 204 -27.25 26.72 8.30
CA SER A 204 -27.19 27.88 7.40
C SER A 204 -27.92 27.57 6.09
N CYS A 205 -29.01 26.80 6.16
CA CYS A 205 -29.82 26.40 5.02
C CYS A 205 -31.07 27.28 4.97
N THR A 206 -31.18 28.09 3.92
CA THR A 206 -32.36 28.94 3.64
C THR A 206 -33.47 28.21 2.88
N ASN A 207 -33.18 27.04 2.30
CA ASN A 207 -34.21 26.23 1.65
C ASN A 207 -35.19 25.72 2.71
N PRO A 208 -36.52 25.87 2.54
CA PRO A 208 -37.50 25.33 3.47
C PRO A 208 -37.29 23.83 3.66
N SER A 209 -37.47 23.34 4.88
CA SER A 209 -37.15 21.96 5.25
C SER A 209 -37.93 20.98 4.37
N CYS A 210 -37.22 20.19 3.56
CA CYS A 210 -37.86 19.18 2.74
C CYS A 210 -38.44 18.10 3.66
N SER A 211 -39.77 18.00 3.70
CA SER A 211 -40.53 17.13 4.62
C SER A 211 -40.50 15.64 4.22
N ILE A 212 -39.45 15.21 3.51
CA ILE A 212 -39.11 13.79 3.39
C ILE A 212 -38.71 13.32 4.78
N GLY A 213 -39.56 12.48 5.38
CA GLY A 213 -39.34 11.95 6.72
C GLY A 213 -37.98 11.31 6.85
N LYS A 214 -37.26 11.63 7.95
CA LYS A 214 -36.03 10.91 8.32
C LYS A 214 -36.34 9.41 8.28
N PRO A 215 -35.57 8.58 7.55
CA PRO A 215 -35.85 7.15 7.48
C PRO A 215 -35.96 6.60 8.90
N ALA A 216 -37.02 5.84 9.16
CA ALA A 216 -37.37 5.42 10.52
C ALA A 216 -36.13 4.80 11.18
N LYS A 217 -35.72 5.35 12.32
CA LYS A 217 -34.59 4.81 13.08
C LYS A 217 -34.98 3.40 13.49
N LYS A 218 -34.41 2.37 12.84
CA LYS A 218 -34.50 0.98 13.30
C LYS A 218 -34.24 0.99 14.81
N ALA A 219 -35.14 0.40 15.59
CA ALA A 219 -34.98 0.42 17.03
C ALA A 219 -33.67 -0.30 17.37
N ARG A 220 -32.93 0.22 18.35
CA ARG A 220 -31.68 -0.39 18.74
C ARG A 220 -31.99 -1.60 19.59
N GLY A 221 -31.98 -2.78 18.96
CA GLY A 221 -31.97 -4.06 19.66
C GLY A 221 -30.92 -4.07 20.77
N CYS A 222 -31.24 -4.67 21.90
CA CYS A 222 -30.36 -4.77 23.06
C CYS A 222 -29.05 -5.46 22.67
N SER A 223 -27.89 -4.91 23.06
CA SER A 223 -26.59 -5.48 22.71
C SER A 223 -26.23 -6.78 23.43
N VAL A 224 -27.17 -7.37 24.19
CA VAL A 224 -27.05 -8.67 24.84
C VAL A 224 -27.95 -9.68 24.10
N CYS A 225 -29.27 -9.59 24.25
CA CYS A 225 -30.21 -10.55 23.67
C CYS A 225 -30.78 -10.17 22.28
N LYS A 226 -30.30 -9.08 21.66
CA LYS A 226 -30.67 -8.55 20.32
C LYS A 226 -32.14 -8.12 20.12
N LYS A 227 -33.06 -8.47 21.03
CA LYS A 227 -34.47 -8.03 21.04
C LYS A 227 -34.60 -6.52 21.19
N GLU A 228 -35.61 -5.93 20.56
CA GLU A 228 -35.90 -4.49 20.64
C GLU A 228 -36.64 -4.10 21.95
N GLY A 229 -36.98 -2.81 22.10
CA GLY A 229 -37.76 -2.29 23.23
C GLY A 229 -36.98 -1.96 24.52
N HIS A 230 -35.73 -2.43 24.68
CA HIS A 230 -34.92 -2.18 25.87
C HIS A 230 -33.42 -2.05 25.54
N ASN A 231 -32.58 -1.69 26.53
CA ASN A 231 -31.14 -1.49 26.35
C ASN A 231 -30.30 -2.43 27.25
N LYS A 232 -28.96 -2.44 27.12
CA LYS A 232 -28.09 -3.35 27.89
C LYS A 232 -28.29 -3.26 29.41
N LEU A 233 -28.54 -2.07 29.96
CA LEU A 233 -28.70 -1.90 31.42
C LEU A 233 -30.05 -2.46 31.91
N THR A 234 -31.09 -2.40 31.07
CA THR A 234 -32.45 -2.87 31.35
C THR A 234 -32.80 -4.21 30.69
N CYS A 235 -31.80 -5.04 30.40
CA CYS A 235 -31.98 -6.36 29.81
C CYS A 235 -32.22 -7.41 30.91
N PRO A 236 -33.28 -8.26 30.81
CA PRO A 236 -33.49 -9.35 31.77
C PRO A 236 -32.39 -10.42 31.66
N ASP A 237 -31.75 -10.56 30.49
CA ASP A 237 -30.66 -11.50 30.24
C ASP A 237 -29.27 -10.90 30.51
N ARG A 238 -29.18 -9.69 31.10
CA ARG A 238 -27.92 -8.89 31.18
C ARG A 238 -26.76 -9.64 31.83
N ASP A 239 -27.05 -10.36 32.90
CA ASP A 239 -26.06 -10.99 33.77
C ASP A 239 -25.83 -12.47 33.40
N LYS A 240 -26.25 -12.88 32.19
CA LYS A 240 -26.19 -14.24 31.66
C LYS A 240 -25.18 -14.40 30.50
N ALA A 241 -24.17 -13.54 30.46
CA ALA A 241 -23.04 -13.68 29.54
C ALA A 241 -22.10 -14.82 30.01
N PRO A 242 -21.59 -15.68 29.13
CA PRO A 242 -20.60 -16.69 29.50
C PRO A 242 -19.27 -16.04 29.91
N ASP A 243 -18.59 -16.66 30.87
CA ASP A 243 -17.30 -16.20 31.38
C ASP A 243 -16.19 -16.41 30.33
N PRO A 244 -15.45 -15.37 29.92
CA PRO A 244 -14.38 -15.49 28.92
C PRO A 244 -13.11 -16.21 29.44
N SER A 245 -13.04 -16.60 30.71
CA SER A 245 -11.90 -17.35 31.27
C SER A 245 -11.90 -18.85 30.97
N LEU A 246 -13.01 -19.41 30.45
CA LEU A 246 -13.15 -20.84 30.12
C LEU A 246 -13.21 -21.08 28.60
N ALA A 247 -12.13 -20.74 27.91
CA ALA A 247 -11.86 -21.26 26.57
C ALA A 247 -11.17 -22.65 26.70
N PRO A 248 -11.71 -23.72 26.10
CA PRO A 248 -11.04 -25.02 26.11
C PRO A 248 -9.71 -24.98 25.36
N HIS A 249 -8.66 -25.55 25.97
CA HIS A 249 -7.51 -26.01 25.21
C HIS A 249 -7.97 -27.16 24.31
N LEU A 250 -7.87 -27.00 22.99
CA LEU A 250 -7.84 -28.12 22.05
C LEU A 250 -6.38 -28.49 21.84
N SER A 251 -5.93 -29.52 22.55
CA SER A 251 -4.69 -30.22 22.24
C SER A 251 -4.87 -31.08 20.98
N SER A 252 -3.75 -31.45 20.36
CA SER A 252 -3.70 -32.69 19.59
C SER A 252 -3.91 -33.89 20.53
N ASP A 253 -4.42 -34.99 20.01
CA ASP A 253 -3.66 -36.22 19.76
C ASP A 253 -4.63 -37.28 19.18
N ASP A 254 -4.07 -38.32 18.54
CA ASP A 254 -4.79 -39.27 17.69
C ASP A 254 -5.38 -40.47 18.46
N THR A 255 -6.38 -41.14 17.87
CA THR A 255 -6.55 -42.61 17.93
C THR A 255 -7.27 -43.11 16.68
N ASP A 256 -6.77 -44.19 16.09
CA ASP A 256 -7.29 -44.83 14.89
C ASP A 256 -8.64 -45.55 15.07
N THR A 257 -9.24 -45.98 13.97
CA THR A 257 -10.17 -47.13 13.93
C THR A 257 -10.09 -47.78 12.53
N ASP A 258 -9.63 -49.02 12.46
CA ASP A 258 -9.47 -49.83 11.23
C ASP A 258 -10.75 -50.62 10.83
N ASP A 259 -10.74 -51.17 9.60
CA ASP A 259 -11.59 -52.27 9.02
C ASP A 259 -13.14 -52.08 8.99
N GLU A 260 -14.01 -52.68 8.15
CA GLU A 260 -14.05 -53.41 6.83
C GLU A 260 -15.49 -53.13 6.24
N GLU A 261 -16.04 -53.53 5.08
CA GLU A 261 -15.75 -54.37 3.88
C GLU A 261 -15.55 -53.46 2.63
N VAL A 262 -15.09 -53.82 1.41
CA VAL A 262 -14.80 -55.05 0.62
C VAL A 262 -15.80 -55.41 -0.52
N ASP A 263 -15.30 -55.28 -1.76
CA ASP A 263 -15.66 -55.89 -3.08
C ASP A 263 -17.07 -55.79 -3.73
N SER A 264 -17.20 -54.97 -4.79
CA SER A 264 -17.87 -55.25 -6.10
C SER A 264 -17.73 -54.09 -7.09
#